data_AF-A0A7R9LAA6-F1
#
_entry.id   AF-A0A7R9LAA6-F1
#
_cell.length_a   1.000
_cell.length_b   1.000
_cell.length_c   1.000
_cell.angle_alpha   90.00
_cell.angle_beta   90.00
_cell.angle_gamma   90.00
#
_symmetry.space_group_name_H-M   'P 1'
#
loop_
_entity.id
_entity.type
_entity.pdbx_description
1 polymer ?
#
loop_
_entity_poly.entity_id
_entity_poly.type
_entity_poly.pdbx_seq_one_letter_code
_entity_poly.pdbx_strand_id
1 'polypeptide(L)'
;MSKPTRMPYFNQAGGKEQVVLAEGYLPTDKIFKIDRYLRYFGMLSQSIEDYLQGNIRGKLKRPTKRLYGLAVLSLMTIVFSRNMILAFVDDPDVRNVLGEAAPGRPAKQFTMALTLWSIYSFLISRLFYRAEKFRWNSWLSPFAVFKGFIPPSIMGLDTEMTDHWFAKTKKVLAQMALFTNIRAALGSMMMAWVAYARLRSNSVSQPFALLWATILIVWVYYCTAYAYIGYGHFISLAYYFRMRFHKVNEDIESIIAPDNRMKPNERCATLHHVLNEHNELCIKIKQYNVFWAKYLMYTYFMFVAIICYSTFQAFFTYNRTLVRAVMFSLALESAYLITKVSIAASRMANELRMFIQRLSGPTIGFYCLDLFEITYSTYASIIAALGQNFLLIVDFVRSYAELKEEQSQSDLDIPQVFDVITNSTFDLNPLSLTSGSLQGALPETLTDGDGDRDSDS
;
A
#
# COMPACT_ATOMS: atom_id res chain seq x y z
N MET A 1 5.81 -7.25 33.94
CA MET A 1 4.90 -6.60 32.99
C MET A 1 4.28 -5.38 33.66
N SER A 2 4.86 -4.20 33.47
CA SER A 2 4.38 -2.94 34.05
C SER A 2 3.18 -2.41 33.26
N LYS A 3 2.12 -2.03 33.99
CA LYS A 3 0.93 -1.38 33.43
C LYS A 3 1.34 -0.07 32.74
N PRO A 4 0.75 0.28 31.58
CA PRO A 4 1.01 1.56 30.95
C PRO A 4 0.52 2.70 31.85
N THR A 5 1.45 3.59 32.20
CA THR A 5 1.20 4.82 32.94
C THR A 5 0.15 5.64 32.18
N ARG A 6 -1.00 5.89 32.83
CA ARG A 6 -2.06 6.75 32.29
C ARG A 6 -1.50 8.15 32.08
N MET A 7 -1.72 8.72 30.90
CA MET A 7 -1.54 10.16 30.70
C MET A 7 -2.38 10.92 31.74
N PRO A 8 -1.90 12.06 32.28
CA PRO A 8 -2.71 12.91 33.13
C PRO A 8 -3.90 13.40 32.30
N TYR A 9 -5.08 12.88 32.64
CA TYR A 9 -6.34 13.41 32.15
C TYR A 9 -6.52 14.80 32.76
N PHE A 10 -6.74 15.78 31.89
CA PHE A 10 -7.33 17.06 32.27
C PHE A 10 -8.61 16.78 33.10
N ASN A 11 -8.63 17.24 34.35
CA ASN A 11 -9.85 17.35 35.13
C ASN A 11 -10.74 18.40 34.47
N GLN A 12 -11.63 17.95 33.57
CA GLN A 12 -12.77 18.76 33.13
C GLN A 12 -13.80 18.77 34.26
N ALA A 13 -13.79 19.85 35.03
CA ALA A 13 -14.94 20.23 35.85
C ALA A 13 -16.15 20.44 34.93
N GLY A 14 -17.32 19.97 35.39
CA GLY A 14 -18.55 19.99 34.63
C GLY A 14 -18.97 21.39 34.21
N GLY A 15 -18.67 21.73 32.97
CA GLY A 15 -19.25 22.83 32.23
C GLY A 15 -19.52 22.33 30.82
N LYS A 16 -20.68 22.67 30.26
CA LYS A 16 -20.93 22.51 28.82
C LYS A 16 -19.94 23.44 28.09
N GLU A 17 -18.73 22.98 27.86
CA GLU A 17 -17.75 23.68 27.02
C GLU A 17 -18.34 23.70 25.60
N GLN A 18 -18.87 24.87 25.22
CA GLN A 18 -18.83 25.29 23.83
C GLN A 18 -17.41 25.00 23.34
N VAL A 19 -17.29 24.26 22.24
CA VAL A 19 -16.07 24.24 21.46
C VAL A 19 -15.85 25.68 21.02
N VAL A 20 -15.09 26.43 21.83
CA VAL A 20 -14.56 27.73 21.43
C VAL A 20 -13.62 27.39 20.28
N LEU A 21 -14.14 27.52 19.05
CA LEU A 21 -13.31 27.61 17.85
C LEU A 21 -12.22 28.61 18.22
N ALA A 22 -10.95 28.19 18.18
CA ALA A 22 -9.85 29.13 18.40
C ALA A 22 -10.05 30.23 17.34
N GLU A 23 -10.55 31.39 17.78
CA GLU A 23 -11.01 32.44 16.89
C GLU A 23 -9.85 32.85 15.97
N GLY A 24 -10.09 32.82 14.66
CA GLY A 24 -9.42 33.74 13.74
C GLY A 24 -8.08 33.33 13.12
N TYR A 25 -7.48 32.16 13.40
CA TYR A 25 -6.15 31.90 12.81
C TYR A 25 -6.16 31.68 11.28
N LEU A 26 -7.16 30.96 10.75
CA LEU A 26 -7.31 30.75 9.30
C LEU A 26 -8.67 31.31 8.84
N PRO A 27 -8.72 32.14 7.77
CA PRO A 27 -9.98 32.56 7.17
C PRO A 27 -10.86 31.35 6.86
N THR A 28 -12.16 31.48 7.08
CA THR A 28 -13.15 30.40 6.92
C THR A 28 -13.03 29.73 5.54
N ASP A 29 -12.71 30.50 4.49
CA ASP A 29 -12.50 30.01 3.13
C ASP A 29 -11.30 29.07 2.99
N LYS A 30 -10.22 29.32 3.74
CA LYS A 30 -9.04 28.44 3.77
C LYS A 30 -9.38 27.13 4.48
N ILE A 31 -10.15 27.20 5.58
CA ILE A 31 -10.63 26.04 6.33
C ILE A 31 -11.53 25.17 5.43
N PHE A 32 -12.51 25.75 4.74
CA PHE A 32 -13.39 24.99 3.84
C PHE A 32 -12.65 24.29 2.70
N LYS A 33 -11.63 24.96 2.13
CA LYS A 33 -10.84 24.38 1.03
C LYS A 33 -10.03 23.17 1.48
N ILE A 34 -9.38 23.21 2.64
CA ILE A 34 -8.60 22.06 3.14
C ILE A 34 -9.52 20.96 3.68
N ASP A 35 -10.64 21.33 4.30
CA ASP A 35 -11.64 20.38 4.78
C ASP A 35 -12.17 19.54 3.62
N ARG A 36 -12.42 20.12 2.43
CA ARG A 36 -12.78 19.33 1.23
C ARG A 36 -11.75 18.22 0.91
N TYR A 37 -10.45 18.49 1.06
CA TYR A 37 -9.40 17.49 0.82
C TYR A 37 -9.26 16.48 1.95
N LEU A 38 -9.41 16.91 3.20
CA LEU A 38 -9.44 16.04 4.37
C LEU A 38 -10.68 15.14 4.38
N ARG A 39 -11.78 15.62 3.76
CA ARG A 39 -13.05 14.90 3.59
C ARG A 39 -13.14 14.06 2.33
N TYR A 40 -12.12 14.08 1.48
CA TYR A 40 -12.14 13.40 0.18
C TYR A 40 -12.40 11.89 0.31
N PHE A 41 -12.13 11.33 1.49
CA PHE A 41 -12.52 9.98 1.87
C PHE A 41 -13.40 9.99 3.13
N GLY A 42 -14.60 9.43 3.05
CA GLY A 42 -15.54 9.38 4.17
C GLY A 42 -14.96 8.75 5.45
N MET A 43 -14.12 7.71 5.33
CA MET A 43 -13.48 7.05 6.49
C MET A 43 -12.43 7.92 7.20
N LEU A 44 -11.55 8.60 6.44
CA LEU A 44 -10.55 9.51 7.01
C LEU A 44 -11.22 10.78 7.55
N SER A 45 -12.15 11.35 6.78
CA SER A 45 -13.00 12.47 7.19
C SER A 45 -13.65 12.23 8.55
N GLN A 46 -14.22 11.04 8.74
CA GLN A 46 -14.93 10.67 9.96
C GLN A 46 -13.95 10.46 11.10
N SER A 47 -12.84 9.75 10.87
CA SER A 47 -11.80 9.55 11.87
C SER A 47 -11.24 10.91 12.36
N ILE A 48 -11.09 11.87 11.45
CA ILE A 48 -10.70 13.25 11.75
C ILE A 48 -11.80 13.92 12.58
N GLU A 49 -13.06 13.95 12.14
CA GLU A 49 -14.14 14.61 12.88
C GLU A 49 -14.39 14.00 14.28
N ASP A 50 -14.46 12.67 14.38
CA ASP A 50 -14.74 11.95 15.62
C ASP A 50 -13.58 12.05 16.63
N TYR A 51 -12.33 12.02 16.14
CA TYR A 51 -11.14 12.26 16.98
C TYR A 51 -11.10 13.71 17.47
N LEU A 52 -11.39 14.67 16.59
CA LEU A 52 -11.27 16.10 16.88
C LEU A 52 -12.40 16.67 17.75
N GLN A 53 -13.60 16.11 17.68
CA GLN A 53 -14.73 16.51 18.54
C GLN A 53 -14.61 15.99 19.98
N GLY A 54 -13.44 15.46 20.39
CA GLY A 54 -13.20 15.01 21.75
C GLY A 54 -14.10 13.85 22.16
N ASN A 55 -14.67 13.11 21.20
CA ASN A 55 -15.62 12.02 21.46
C ASN A 55 -14.87 10.75 21.89
N ILE A 56 -14.02 10.90 22.92
CA ILE A 56 -13.17 9.88 23.55
C ILE A 56 -14.06 8.82 24.23
N ARG A 57 -15.35 9.11 24.48
CA ARG A 57 -16.36 8.22 25.08
C ARG A 57 -17.35 7.62 24.07
N GLY A 58 -16.85 6.99 23.00
CA GLY A 58 -17.41 5.73 22.45
C GLY A 58 -18.83 5.71 21.87
N LYS A 59 -19.62 6.78 21.97
CA LYS A 59 -20.91 6.89 21.27
C LYS A 59 -20.65 7.54 19.92
N LEU A 60 -20.38 6.72 18.91
CA LEU A 60 -20.47 7.16 17.51
C LEU A 60 -21.88 7.75 17.32
N LYS A 61 -21.97 9.07 17.15
CA LYS A 61 -23.25 9.75 16.96
C LYS A 61 -23.95 9.38 15.65
N ARG A 62 -23.26 8.71 14.70
CA ARG A 62 -23.77 8.44 13.35
C ARG A 62 -23.49 7.00 12.88
N PRO A 63 -24.43 6.05 13.09
CA PRO A 63 -24.27 4.64 12.67
C PRO A 63 -24.11 4.48 11.15
N THR A 64 -24.67 5.40 10.36
CA THR A 64 -24.59 5.42 8.89
C THR A 64 -23.16 5.51 8.37
N LYS A 65 -22.26 6.22 9.08
CA LYS A 65 -20.88 6.38 8.64
C LYS A 65 -20.03 5.13 8.88
N ARG A 66 -20.26 4.42 9.99
CA ARG A 66 -19.62 3.11 10.24
C ARG A 66 -20.07 2.05 9.23
N LEU A 67 -21.32 2.11 8.79
CA LEU A 67 -21.83 1.26 7.71
C LEU A 67 -21.09 1.51 6.40
N TYR A 68 -20.81 2.76 6.06
CA TYR A 68 -19.97 3.10 4.89
C TYR A 68 -18.55 2.52 5.03
N GLY A 69 -17.94 2.66 6.21
CA GLY A 69 -16.66 2.05 6.56
C GLY A 69 -16.62 0.54 6.27
N LEU A 70 -17.64 -0.15 6.76
CA LEU A 70 -17.82 -1.59 6.57
C LEU A 70 -18.08 -1.94 5.09
N ALA A 71 -18.92 -1.17 4.39
CA ALA A 71 -19.27 -1.42 2.99
C ALA A 71 -18.04 -1.34 2.07
N VAL A 72 -17.17 -0.34 2.26
CA VAL A 72 -15.92 -0.25 1.49
C VAL A 72 -14.98 -1.41 1.81
N LEU A 73 -14.85 -1.81 3.09
CA LEU A 73 -14.05 -2.99 3.46
C LEU A 73 -14.62 -4.28 2.84
N SER A 74 -15.95 -4.43 2.83
CA SER A 74 -16.63 -5.55 2.19
C SER A 74 -16.37 -5.56 0.67
N LEU A 75 -16.47 -4.42 0.00
CA LEU A 75 -16.11 -4.28 -1.42
C LEU A 75 -14.66 -4.73 -1.67
N MET A 76 -13.70 -4.25 -0.87
CA MET A 76 -12.29 -4.64 -0.99
C MET A 76 -12.08 -6.13 -0.77
N THR A 77 -12.81 -6.71 0.18
CA THR A 77 -12.76 -8.15 0.48
C THR A 77 -13.33 -8.97 -0.67
N ILE A 78 -14.47 -8.58 -1.24
CA ILE A 78 -15.11 -9.27 -2.37
C ILE A 78 -14.19 -9.27 -3.59
N VAL A 79 -13.60 -8.12 -3.93
CA VAL A 79 -12.70 -8.03 -5.09
C VAL A 79 -11.39 -8.78 -4.85
N PHE A 80 -10.86 -8.72 -3.62
CA PHE A 80 -9.70 -9.55 -3.23
C PHE A 80 -9.98 -11.04 -3.38
N SER A 81 -11.09 -11.54 -2.81
CA SER A 81 -11.49 -12.95 -2.95
C SER A 81 -11.70 -13.35 -4.41
N ARG A 82 -12.38 -12.52 -5.20
CA ARG A 82 -12.54 -12.73 -6.65
C ARG A 82 -11.19 -12.90 -7.34
N ASN A 83 -10.28 -11.96 -7.16
CA ASN A 83 -9.01 -11.96 -7.89
C ASN A 83 -8.09 -13.10 -7.42
N MET A 84 -8.16 -13.49 -6.14
CA MET A 84 -7.51 -14.70 -5.65
C MET A 84 -8.06 -15.95 -6.34
N ILE A 85 -9.38 -16.12 -6.39
CA ILE A 85 -9.99 -17.27 -7.08
C ILE A 85 -9.58 -17.27 -8.55
N LEU A 86 -9.70 -16.15 -9.26
CA LEU A 86 -9.33 -16.05 -10.68
C LEU A 86 -7.85 -16.29 -10.98
N ALA A 87 -6.97 -16.10 -9.98
CA ALA A 87 -5.54 -16.35 -10.13
C ALA A 87 -5.18 -17.84 -10.03
N PHE A 88 -5.99 -18.65 -9.33
CA PHE A 88 -5.68 -20.05 -9.04
C PHE A 88 -6.71 -21.05 -9.61
N VAL A 89 -7.88 -20.59 -10.03
CA VAL A 89 -8.96 -21.44 -10.55
C VAL A 89 -9.17 -21.13 -12.03
N ASP A 90 -8.96 -22.17 -12.85
CA ASP A 90 -9.09 -22.13 -14.30
C ASP A 90 -10.45 -22.65 -14.81
N ASP A 91 -11.33 -23.08 -13.91
CA ASP A 91 -12.68 -23.54 -14.22
C ASP A 91 -13.48 -22.49 -15.03
N PRO A 92 -13.95 -22.80 -16.26
CA PRO A 92 -14.63 -21.84 -17.12
C PRO A 92 -15.92 -21.27 -16.54
N ASP A 93 -16.70 -22.08 -15.82
CA ASP A 93 -17.98 -21.67 -15.25
C ASP A 93 -17.77 -20.72 -14.08
N VAL A 94 -16.84 -21.04 -13.19
CA VAL A 94 -16.43 -20.16 -12.09
C VAL A 94 -15.93 -18.83 -12.63
N ARG A 95 -15.11 -18.84 -13.69
CA ARG A 95 -14.58 -17.62 -14.31
C ARG A 95 -15.69 -16.77 -14.93
N ASN A 96 -16.64 -17.39 -15.64
CA ASN A 96 -17.78 -16.70 -16.23
C ASN A 96 -18.66 -16.02 -15.16
N VAL A 97 -18.95 -16.71 -14.05
CA VAL A 97 -19.65 -16.14 -12.89
C VAL A 97 -18.88 -14.97 -12.28
N LEU A 98 -17.56 -15.07 -12.24
CA LEU A 98 -16.66 -13.99 -11.81
C LEU A 98 -16.40 -12.92 -12.89
N GLY A 99 -17.12 -12.98 -14.02
CA GLY A 99 -17.07 -11.99 -15.08
C GLY A 99 -15.77 -11.99 -15.89
N GLU A 100 -15.02 -13.10 -15.87
CA GLU A 100 -13.74 -13.26 -16.55
C GLU A 100 -13.86 -14.34 -17.64
N ALA A 101 -13.20 -14.11 -18.78
CA ALA A 101 -13.22 -15.08 -19.88
C ALA A 101 -12.35 -16.31 -19.55
N ALA A 102 -12.42 -17.31 -20.43
CA ALA A 102 -11.58 -18.50 -20.38
C ALA A 102 -10.08 -18.14 -20.20
N PRO A 103 -9.33 -18.94 -19.45
CA PRO A 103 -7.93 -18.67 -19.15
C PRO A 103 -7.11 -18.59 -20.45
N GLY A 104 -6.30 -17.53 -20.57
CA GLY A 104 -5.42 -17.33 -21.71
C GLY A 104 -4.56 -16.08 -21.57
N ARG A 105 -3.51 -15.94 -22.38
CA ARG A 105 -2.75 -14.69 -22.46
C ARG A 105 -3.52 -13.68 -23.32
N PRO A 106 -3.59 -12.39 -22.92
CA PRO A 106 -2.94 -11.75 -21.77
C PRO A 106 -3.78 -11.71 -20.48
N ALA A 107 -4.96 -12.35 -20.45
CA ALA A 107 -5.91 -12.25 -19.35
C ALA A 107 -5.33 -12.77 -18.00
N LYS A 108 -4.57 -13.87 -18.01
CA LYS A 108 -3.91 -14.37 -16.79
C LYS A 108 -2.93 -13.36 -16.18
N GLN A 109 -2.17 -12.64 -17.01
CA GLN A 109 -1.16 -11.68 -16.53
C GLN A 109 -1.81 -10.45 -15.89
N PHE A 110 -2.87 -9.93 -16.53
CA PHE A 110 -3.67 -8.87 -15.95
C PHE A 110 -4.34 -9.30 -14.65
N THR A 111 -4.87 -10.52 -14.61
CA THR A 111 -5.50 -11.08 -13.41
C THR A 111 -4.52 -11.07 -12.25
N MET A 112 -3.29 -11.56 -12.43
CA MET A 112 -2.28 -11.59 -11.38
C MET A 112 -1.86 -10.18 -10.92
N ALA A 113 -1.70 -9.22 -11.84
CA ALA A 113 -1.44 -7.83 -11.47
C ALA A 113 -2.59 -7.25 -10.62
N LEU A 114 -3.85 -7.50 -11.02
CA LEU A 114 -5.04 -7.09 -10.26
C LEU A 114 -5.13 -7.81 -8.90
N THR A 115 -4.67 -9.05 -8.80
CA THR A 115 -4.57 -9.79 -7.54
C THR A 115 -3.62 -9.10 -6.58
N LEU A 116 -2.39 -8.74 -7.02
CA LEU A 116 -1.43 -8.00 -6.19
C LEU A 116 -2.01 -6.65 -5.71
N TRP A 117 -2.65 -5.89 -6.60
CA TRP A 117 -3.32 -4.64 -6.23
C TRP A 117 -4.50 -4.84 -5.27
N SER A 118 -5.24 -5.93 -5.41
CA SER A 118 -6.36 -6.25 -4.52
C SER A 118 -5.90 -6.66 -3.11
N ILE A 119 -4.79 -7.41 -3.00
CA ILE A 119 -4.14 -7.72 -1.72
C ILE A 119 -3.74 -6.41 -1.04
N TYR A 120 -3.04 -5.53 -1.75
CA TYR A 120 -2.63 -4.23 -1.21
C TYR A 120 -3.83 -3.42 -0.73
N SER A 121 -4.86 -3.27 -1.56
CA SER A 121 -6.06 -2.50 -1.24
C SER A 121 -6.82 -3.07 -0.03
N PHE A 122 -6.92 -4.39 0.07
CA PHE A 122 -7.52 -5.08 1.20
C PHE A 122 -6.72 -4.84 2.49
N LEU A 123 -5.39 -4.96 2.45
CA LEU A 123 -4.53 -4.73 3.62
C LEU A 123 -4.64 -3.28 4.12
N ILE A 124 -4.60 -2.31 3.22
CA ILE A 124 -4.70 -0.89 3.56
C ILE A 124 -6.10 -0.53 4.07
N SER A 125 -7.17 -0.96 3.41
CA SER A 125 -8.54 -0.71 3.87
C SER A 125 -8.81 -1.34 5.25
N ARG A 126 -8.33 -2.57 5.47
CA ARG A 126 -8.37 -3.23 6.78
C ARG A 126 -7.57 -2.47 7.84
N LEU A 127 -6.42 -1.90 7.47
CA LEU A 127 -5.62 -1.08 8.38
C LEU A 127 -6.37 0.19 8.80
N PHE A 128 -6.95 0.93 7.86
CA PHE A 128 -7.76 2.11 8.16
C PHE A 128 -8.98 1.77 9.03
N TYR A 129 -9.71 0.70 8.70
CA TYR A 129 -10.84 0.25 9.51
C TYR A 129 -10.42 -0.16 10.93
N ARG A 130 -9.28 -0.86 11.07
CA ARG A 130 -8.72 -1.20 12.39
C ARG A 130 -8.25 0.04 13.13
N ALA A 131 -7.65 1.01 12.45
CA ALA A 131 -7.19 2.24 13.08
C ALA A 131 -8.35 3.05 13.67
N GLU A 132 -9.50 3.08 12.98
CA GLU A 132 -10.74 3.63 13.52
C GLU A 132 -11.22 2.84 14.76
N LYS A 133 -11.32 1.51 14.63
CA LYS A 133 -11.80 0.63 15.72
C LYS A 133 -10.92 0.66 16.98
N PHE A 134 -9.59 0.65 16.81
CA PHE A 134 -8.60 0.58 17.88
C PHE A 134 -8.00 1.94 18.25
N ARG A 135 -8.49 3.03 17.64
CA ARG A 135 -8.06 4.41 17.90
C ARG A 135 -6.57 4.66 17.64
N TRP A 136 -6.01 4.05 16.59
CA TRP A 136 -4.63 4.31 16.14
C TRP A 136 -4.52 5.59 15.30
N ASN A 137 -5.47 6.50 15.43
CA ASN A 137 -5.63 7.71 14.62
C ASN A 137 -5.04 8.96 15.30
N SER A 138 -4.20 8.80 16.34
CA SER A 138 -3.54 9.92 17.01
C SER A 138 -2.68 10.77 16.08
N TRP A 139 -2.19 10.17 15.00
CA TRP A 139 -1.44 10.85 13.93
C TRP A 139 -2.27 11.90 13.17
N LEU A 140 -3.60 11.89 13.30
CA LEU A 140 -4.48 12.93 12.75
C LEU A 140 -4.47 14.22 13.57
N SER A 141 -3.95 14.18 14.80
CA SER A 141 -4.01 15.32 15.71
C SER A 141 -3.40 16.60 15.16
N PRO A 142 -2.28 16.62 14.40
CA PRO A 142 -1.76 17.87 13.86
C PRO A 142 -2.77 18.54 12.91
N PHE A 143 -3.55 17.75 12.15
CA PHE A 143 -4.53 18.28 11.20
C PHE A 143 -5.74 18.95 11.88
N ALA A 144 -5.86 18.84 13.21
CA ALA A 144 -6.79 19.63 14.03
C ALA A 144 -6.62 21.13 13.83
N VAL A 145 -5.36 21.56 13.69
CA VAL A 145 -4.97 22.97 13.57
C VAL A 145 -5.63 23.60 12.36
N PHE A 146 -5.72 22.86 11.24
CA PHE A 146 -6.34 23.33 10.01
C PHE A 146 -7.86 23.51 10.10
N LYS A 147 -8.49 22.91 11.11
CA LYS A 147 -9.93 23.08 11.38
C LYS A 147 -10.20 24.08 12.51
N GLY A 148 -9.17 24.69 13.09
CA GLY A 148 -9.30 25.64 14.20
C GLY A 148 -9.72 24.99 15.52
N PHE A 149 -9.65 23.66 15.65
CA PHE A 149 -9.99 22.97 16.90
C PHE A 149 -8.88 23.07 17.94
N ILE A 150 -7.63 23.19 17.49
CA ILE A 150 -6.46 23.30 18.36
C ILE A 150 -5.64 24.50 17.86
N PRO A 151 -5.23 25.44 18.73
CA PRO A 151 -4.34 26.51 18.34
C PRO A 151 -2.96 25.97 17.91
N PRO A 152 -2.31 26.58 16.90
CA PRO A 152 -1.01 26.14 16.42
C PRO A 152 0.07 26.00 17.50
N SER A 153 0.03 26.88 18.51
CA SER A 153 0.99 26.93 19.62
C SER A 153 0.99 25.65 20.47
N ILE A 154 -0.15 24.97 20.63
CA ILE A 154 -0.22 23.67 21.34
C ILE A 154 0.50 22.57 20.56
N MET A 155 0.56 22.70 19.23
CA MET A 155 1.38 21.82 18.39
C MET A 155 2.81 22.32 18.24
N GLY A 156 3.19 23.38 18.98
CA GLY A 156 4.45 24.12 18.96
C GLY A 156 4.72 24.88 17.65
N LEU A 157 3.70 25.03 16.80
CA LEU A 157 3.85 25.79 15.57
C LEU A 157 3.64 27.28 15.85
N ASP A 158 4.51 28.11 15.29
CA ASP A 158 4.22 29.54 15.14
C ASP A 158 3.31 29.78 13.93
N THR A 159 2.93 31.05 13.73
CA THR A 159 2.04 31.46 12.64
C THR A 159 2.67 31.25 11.27
N GLU A 160 3.97 31.49 11.12
CA GLU A 160 4.66 31.37 9.83
C GLU A 160 4.83 29.91 9.41
N MET A 161 5.30 29.06 10.33
CA MET A 161 5.41 27.61 10.16
C MET A 161 4.06 27.00 9.81
N THR A 162 2.98 27.45 10.44
CA THR A 162 1.64 26.90 10.19
C THR A 162 1.12 27.29 8.82
N ASP A 163 1.32 28.53 8.37
CA ASP A 163 0.96 28.96 7.03
C ASP A 163 1.75 28.21 5.96
N HIS A 164 3.06 28.04 6.19
CA HIS A 164 3.92 27.29 5.29
C HIS A 164 3.53 25.80 5.24
N TRP A 165 3.23 25.21 6.39
CA TRP A 165 2.70 23.84 6.48
C TRP A 165 1.37 23.68 5.75
N PHE A 166 0.45 24.61 5.95
CA PHE A 166 -0.86 24.63 5.33
C PHE A 166 -0.74 24.72 3.81
N ALA A 167 0.05 25.66 3.30
CA ALA A 167 0.29 25.83 1.87
C ALA A 167 0.87 24.56 1.24
N LYS A 168 1.85 23.93 1.91
CA LYS A 168 2.44 22.67 1.46
C LYS A 168 1.42 21.53 1.46
N THR A 169 0.68 21.35 2.56
CA THR A 169 -0.32 20.29 2.72
C THR A 169 -1.42 20.42 1.67
N LYS A 170 -1.95 21.63 1.47
CA LYS A 170 -2.94 21.92 0.44
C LYS A 170 -2.43 21.56 -0.95
N LYS A 171 -1.20 21.95 -1.29
CA LYS A 171 -0.59 21.62 -2.58
C LYS A 171 -0.44 20.12 -2.78
N VAL A 172 0.06 19.41 -1.76
CA VAL A 172 0.25 17.94 -1.80
C VAL A 172 -1.09 17.23 -1.95
N LEU A 173 -2.09 17.54 -1.11
CA LEU A 173 -3.40 16.89 -1.16
C LEU A 173 -4.15 17.20 -2.47
N ALA A 174 -4.06 18.42 -2.99
CA ALA A 174 -4.65 18.76 -4.28
C ALA A 174 -4.01 17.95 -5.42
N GLN A 175 -2.67 17.82 -5.41
CA GLN A 175 -1.95 17.00 -6.38
C GLN A 175 -2.34 15.52 -6.28
N MET A 176 -2.44 14.97 -5.07
CA MET A 176 -2.84 13.57 -4.86
C MET A 176 -4.30 13.31 -5.26
N ALA A 177 -5.20 14.27 -5.03
CA ALA A 177 -6.59 14.19 -5.50
C ALA A 177 -6.67 14.23 -7.03
N LEU A 178 -5.87 15.08 -7.69
CA LEU A 178 -5.77 15.10 -9.15
C LEU A 178 -5.28 13.76 -9.70
N PHE A 179 -4.21 13.20 -9.14
CA PHE A 179 -3.71 11.88 -9.53
C PHE A 179 -4.72 10.77 -9.29
N THR A 180 -5.45 10.82 -8.17
CA THR A 180 -6.55 9.88 -7.89
C THR A 180 -7.60 9.91 -9.00
N ASN A 181 -8.04 11.10 -9.41
CA ASN A 181 -9.07 11.25 -10.45
C ASN A 181 -8.59 10.82 -11.83
N ILE A 182 -7.38 11.24 -12.23
CA ILE A 182 -6.79 10.83 -13.52
C ILE A 182 -6.65 9.30 -13.55
N ARG A 183 -6.09 8.71 -12.49
CA ARG A 183 -5.87 7.26 -12.43
C ARG A 183 -7.18 6.48 -12.37
N ALA A 184 -8.17 6.97 -11.64
CA ALA A 184 -9.50 6.37 -11.58
C ALA A 184 -10.20 6.44 -12.94
N ALA A 185 -10.12 7.58 -13.65
CA ALA A 185 -10.68 7.72 -15.00
C ALA A 185 -10.03 6.75 -15.98
N LEU A 186 -8.69 6.69 -16.01
CA LEU A 186 -7.95 5.76 -16.88
C LEU A 186 -8.26 4.30 -16.54
N GLY A 187 -8.27 3.93 -15.27
CA GLY A 187 -8.59 2.58 -14.85
C GLY A 187 -10.05 2.20 -15.13
N SER A 188 -10.98 3.14 -14.96
CA SER A 188 -12.39 2.92 -15.29
C SER A 188 -12.61 2.74 -16.78
N MET A 189 -11.95 3.55 -17.61
CA MET A 189 -11.95 3.41 -19.06
C MET A 189 -11.39 2.06 -19.49
N MET A 190 -10.30 1.60 -18.86
CA MET A 190 -9.75 0.27 -19.11
C MET A 190 -10.74 -0.85 -18.74
N MET A 191 -11.38 -0.78 -17.56
CA MET A 191 -12.38 -1.78 -17.14
C MET A 191 -13.61 -1.78 -18.05
N ALA A 192 -14.09 -0.61 -18.47
CA ALA A 192 -15.19 -0.48 -19.42
C ALA A 192 -14.82 -1.05 -20.80
N TRP A 193 -13.62 -0.78 -21.29
CA TRP A 193 -13.11 -1.34 -22.54
C TRP A 193 -13.02 -2.86 -22.50
N VAL A 194 -12.48 -3.41 -21.40
CA VAL A 194 -12.39 -4.86 -21.18
C VAL A 194 -13.79 -5.49 -21.14
N ALA A 195 -14.75 -4.87 -20.45
CA ALA A 195 -16.12 -5.32 -20.42
C ALA A 195 -16.77 -5.30 -21.81
N TYR A 196 -16.59 -4.22 -22.57
CA TYR A 196 -17.08 -4.11 -23.94
C TYR A 196 -16.49 -5.21 -24.85
N ALA A 197 -15.18 -5.45 -24.77
CA ALA A 197 -14.53 -6.51 -25.53
C ALA A 197 -15.06 -7.90 -25.19
N ARG A 198 -15.37 -8.16 -23.91
CA ARG A 198 -15.99 -9.42 -23.46
C ARG A 198 -17.40 -9.60 -24.00
N LEU A 199 -18.21 -8.54 -23.95
CA LEU A 199 -19.57 -8.54 -24.50
C LEU A 199 -19.55 -8.79 -26.01
N ARG A 200 -18.68 -8.09 -26.75
CA ARG A 200 -18.57 -8.24 -28.20
C ARG A 200 -18.11 -9.64 -28.62
N SER A 201 -17.25 -10.27 -27.82
CA SER A 201 -16.75 -11.62 -28.09
C SER A 201 -17.67 -12.73 -27.57
N ASN A 202 -18.75 -12.40 -26.87
CA ASN A 202 -19.61 -13.36 -26.15
C ASN A 202 -18.82 -14.33 -25.25
N SER A 203 -17.66 -13.88 -24.74
CA SER A 203 -16.76 -14.72 -23.93
C SER A 203 -17.19 -14.84 -22.47
N VAL A 204 -18.10 -13.96 -22.04
CA VAL A 204 -18.69 -13.91 -20.69
C VAL A 204 -20.15 -13.53 -20.86
N SER A 205 -21.03 -14.08 -20.03
CA SER A 205 -22.44 -13.68 -20.06
C SER A 205 -22.61 -12.18 -19.77
N GLN A 206 -23.53 -11.54 -20.50
CA GLN A 206 -23.81 -10.12 -20.38
C GLN A 206 -24.08 -9.62 -18.95
N PRO A 207 -24.92 -10.27 -18.11
CA PRO A 207 -25.18 -9.78 -16.77
C PRO A 207 -23.94 -9.79 -15.88
N PHE A 208 -23.10 -10.85 -15.94
CA PHE A 208 -21.88 -10.92 -15.14
C PHE A 208 -20.81 -9.94 -15.64
N ALA A 209 -20.68 -9.76 -16.95
CA ALA A 209 -19.73 -8.80 -17.52
C ALA A 209 -20.02 -7.37 -17.05
N LEU A 210 -21.29 -6.94 -17.10
CA LEU A 210 -21.69 -5.59 -16.67
C LEU A 210 -21.59 -5.42 -15.15
N LEU A 211 -22.06 -6.39 -14.37
CA LEU A 211 -21.99 -6.36 -12.91
C LEU A 211 -20.55 -6.18 -12.42
N TRP A 212 -19.63 -7.02 -12.91
CA TRP A 212 -18.24 -6.97 -12.50
C TRP A 212 -17.52 -5.73 -13.03
N ALA A 213 -17.88 -5.23 -14.22
CA ALA A 213 -17.33 -3.97 -14.71
C ALA A 213 -17.66 -2.82 -13.74
N THR A 214 -18.92 -2.70 -13.30
CA THR A 214 -19.33 -1.68 -12.33
C THR A 214 -18.58 -1.83 -11.00
N ILE A 215 -18.50 -3.05 -10.45
CA ILE A 215 -17.80 -3.32 -9.20
C ILE A 215 -16.32 -2.95 -9.32
N LEU A 216 -15.66 -3.33 -10.42
CA LEU A 216 -14.23 -3.06 -10.65
C LEU A 216 -13.95 -1.57 -10.86
N ILE A 217 -14.85 -0.83 -11.54
CA ILE A 217 -14.75 0.63 -11.69
C ILE A 217 -14.77 1.31 -10.30
N VAL A 218 -15.73 0.94 -9.46
CA VAL A 218 -15.86 1.48 -8.10
C VAL A 218 -14.64 1.08 -7.25
N TRP A 219 -14.18 -0.17 -7.37
CA TRP A 219 -12.99 -0.65 -6.68
C TRP A 219 -11.73 0.11 -7.10
N VAL A 220 -11.52 0.34 -8.40
CA VAL A 220 -10.37 1.12 -8.91
C VAL A 220 -10.35 2.50 -8.27
N TYR A 221 -11.49 3.20 -8.22
CA TYR A 221 -11.56 4.53 -7.59
C TYR A 221 -11.13 4.50 -6.12
N TYR A 222 -11.65 3.54 -5.34
CA TYR A 222 -11.28 3.43 -3.93
C TYR A 222 -9.83 2.98 -3.72
N CYS A 223 -9.34 2.04 -4.53
CA CYS A 223 -7.95 1.59 -4.51
C CYS A 223 -6.98 2.76 -4.75
N THR A 224 -7.21 3.54 -5.81
CA THR A 224 -6.35 4.68 -6.15
C THR A 224 -6.41 5.73 -5.06
N ALA A 225 -7.61 6.03 -4.55
CA ALA A 225 -7.78 7.02 -3.51
C ALA A 225 -7.07 6.57 -2.20
N TYR A 226 -7.13 5.29 -1.81
CA TYR A 226 -6.42 4.79 -0.62
C TYR A 226 -4.91 4.93 -0.75
N ALA A 227 -4.37 4.64 -1.93
CA ALA A 227 -2.96 4.83 -2.22
C ALA A 227 -2.60 6.32 -2.13
N TYR A 228 -3.08 7.15 -3.06
CA TYR A 228 -2.62 8.53 -3.23
C TYR A 228 -2.99 9.44 -2.05
N ILE A 229 -4.19 9.35 -1.51
CA ILE A 229 -4.60 10.19 -0.37
C ILE A 229 -3.87 9.75 0.90
N GLY A 230 -3.70 8.44 1.12
CA GLY A 230 -2.87 7.92 2.22
C GLY A 230 -1.45 8.47 2.17
N TYR A 231 -0.83 8.45 0.99
CA TYR A 231 0.49 9.07 0.78
C TYR A 231 0.50 10.58 0.99
N GLY A 232 -0.53 11.30 0.53
CA GLY A 232 -0.63 12.73 0.75
C GLY A 232 -0.63 13.11 2.22
N HIS A 233 -1.33 12.33 3.05
CA HIS A 233 -1.34 12.52 4.51
C HIS A 233 0.02 12.20 5.13
N PHE A 234 0.65 11.09 4.72
CA PHE A 234 1.99 10.73 5.20
C PHE A 234 3.02 11.81 4.92
N ILE A 235 3.08 12.30 3.68
CA ILE A 235 4.02 13.34 3.25
C ILE A 235 3.78 14.63 4.04
N SER A 236 2.52 15.01 4.26
CA SER A 236 2.15 16.21 5.01
C SER A 236 2.54 16.11 6.48
N LEU A 237 2.42 14.91 7.07
CA LEU A 237 2.82 14.63 8.45
C LEU A 237 4.35 14.59 8.61
N ALA A 238 5.07 13.93 7.70
CA ALA A 238 6.52 13.93 7.69
C ALA A 238 7.07 15.36 7.54
N TYR A 239 6.40 16.20 6.74
CA TYR A 239 6.75 17.60 6.59
C TYR A 239 6.50 18.43 7.85
N TYR A 240 5.38 18.18 8.56
CA TYR A 240 5.12 18.76 9.89
C TYR A 240 6.27 18.46 10.86
N PHE A 241 6.65 17.19 11.03
CA PHE A 241 7.74 16.82 11.93
C PHE A 241 9.07 17.44 11.49
N ARG A 242 9.35 17.44 10.19
CA ARG A 242 10.57 18.05 9.66
C ARG A 242 10.72 19.51 10.10
N MET A 243 9.67 20.33 9.95
CA MET A 243 9.73 21.74 10.37
C MET A 243 9.90 21.87 11.88
N ARG A 244 9.24 21.02 12.67
CA ARG A 244 9.34 21.04 14.13
C ARG A 244 10.76 20.69 14.61
N PHE A 245 11.39 19.68 14.02
CA PHE A 245 12.80 19.36 14.32
C PHE A 245 13.76 20.42 13.83
N HIS A 246 13.48 21.03 12.67
CA HIS A 246 14.29 22.13 12.17
C HIS A 246 14.31 23.31 13.14
N LYS A 247 13.13 23.73 13.64
CA LYS A 247 13.03 24.76 14.68
C LYS A 247 13.81 24.40 15.94
N VAL A 248 13.66 23.17 16.44
CA VAL A 248 14.41 22.69 17.62
C VAL A 248 15.93 22.76 17.36
N ASN A 249 16.38 22.45 16.14
CA ASN A 249 17.80 22.55 15.77
C ASN A 249 18.28 24.02 15.71
N GLU A 250 17.48 24.92 15.14
CA GLU A 250 17.78 26.36 15.10
C GLU A 250 17.83 26.96 16.52
N ASP A 251 16.90 26.57 17.40
CA ASP A 251 16.87 27.02 18.79
C ASP A 251 18.16 26.62 19.53
N ILE A 252 18.68 25.41 19.29
CA ILE A 252 19.98 24.99 19.84
C ILE A 252 21.13 25.82 19.26
N GLU A 253 21.14 26.02 17.94
CA GLU A 253 22.21 26.77 17.28
C GLU A 253 22.25 28.20 17.81
N SER A 254 21.10 28.80 18.09
CA SER A 254 21.00 30.11 18.73
C SER A 254 21.58 30.14 20.15
N ILE A 255 21.49 29.04 20.90
CA ILE A 255 22.05 28.91 22.25
C ILE A 255 23.57 28.73 22.22
N ILE A 256 24.08 27.98 21.24
CA ILE A 256 25.51 27.68 21.07
C ILE A 256 26.25 28.84 20.40
N ALA A 257 25.56 29.66 19.61
CA ALA A 257 26.16 30.76 18.86
C ALA A 257 27.03 31.67 19.77
N PRO A 258 28.29 31.93 19.38
CA PRO A 258 29.24 32.68 20.21
C PRO A 258 28.81 34.12 20.48
N ASP A 259 27.97 34.68 19.60
CA ASP A 259 27.46 36.05 19.68
C ASP A 259 26.31 36.18 20.71
N ASN A 260 25.70 35.07 21.13
CA ASN A 260 24.55 35.07 22.01
C ASN A 260 24.97 34.86 23.48
N ARG A 261 25.38 35.95 24.14
CA ARG A 261 25.77 35.94 25.56
C ARG A 261 24.55 35.89 26.48
N MET A 262 23.91 34.73 26.56
CA MET A 262 22.88 34.43 27.57
C MET A 262 23.51 34.24 28.96
N LYS A 263 22.81 34.65 30.02
CA LYS A 263 23.24 34.32 31.39
C LYS A 263 23.20 32.80 31.60
N PRO A 264 24.05 32.21 32.45
CA PRO A 264 24.09 30.75 32.67
C PRO A 264 22.73 30.14 33.04
N ASN A 265 21.95 30.83 33.88
CA ASN A 265 20.62 30.35 34.30
C ASN A 265 19.60 30.40 33.16
N GLU A 266 19.62 31.46 32.34
CA GLU A 266 18.76 31.61 31.15
C GLU A 266 19.12 30.54 30.12
N ARG A 267 20.42 30.32 29.88
CA ARG A 267 20.91 29.26 28.99
C ARG A 267 20.44 27.88 29.42
N CYS A 268 20.52 27.57 30.73
CA CYS A 268 20.06 26.29 31.27
C CYS A 268 18.54 26.12 31.11
N ALA A 269 17.75 27.17 31.37
CA ALA A 269 16.31 27.15 31.21
C ALA A 269 15.89 26.94 29.75
N THR A 270 16.50 27.66 28.80
CA THR A 270 16.23 27.50 27.37
C THR A 270 16.62 26.11 26.88
N LEU A 271 17.79 25.59 27.29
CA LEU A 271 18.21 24.24 26.93
C LEU A 271 17.23 23.18 27.47
N HIS A 272 16.75 23.34 28.70
CA HIS A 272 15.77 22.43 29.27
C HIS A 272 14.44 22.46 28.50
N HIS A 273 13.99 23.65 28.09
CA HIS A 273 12.81 23.81 27.25
C HIS A 273 12.95 23.07 25.90
N VAL A 274 14.05 23.30 25.20
CA VAL A 274 14.36 22.66 23.91
C VAL A 274 14.43 21.13 24.05
N LEU A 275 15.03 20.61 25.12
CA LEU A 275 15.12 19.17 25.36
C LEU A 275 13.74 18.55 25.63
N ASN A 276 12.89 19.24 26.39
CA ASN A 276 11.52 18.81 26.64
C ASN A 276 10.70 18.76 25.34
N GLU A 277 10.84 19.78 24.50
CA GLU A 277 10.19 19.84 23.19
C GLU A 277 10.64 18.71 22.26
N HIS A 278 11.96 18.45 22.19
CA HIS A 278 12.50 17.34 21.43
C HIS A 278 11.94 15.99 21.91
N ASN A 279 11.93 15.76 23.22
CA ASN A 279 11.42 14.51 23.80
C ASN A 279 9.93 14.32 23.51
N GLU A 280 9.14 15.40 23.56
CA GLU A 280 7.74 15.38 23.18
C GLU A 280 7.56 14.99 21.70
N LEU A 281 8.35 15.55 20.79
CA LEU A 281 8.32 15.19 19.37
C LEU A 281 8.68 13.72 19.14
N CYS A 282 9.69 13.21 19.85
CA CYS A 282 10.08 11.79 19.78
C CYS A 282 8.95 10.86 20.24
N ILE A 283 8.27 11.21 21.34
CA ILE A 283 7.12 10.46 21.84
C ILE A 283 5.98 10.48 20.81
N LYS A 284 5.69 11.65 20.20
CA LYS A 284 4.67 11.77 19.14
C LYS A 284 5.00 10.93 17.91
N ILE A 285 6.24 10.93 17.43
CA ILE A 285 6.67 10.04 16.34
C ILE A 285 6.39 8.58 16.71
N LYS A 286 6.83 8.13 17.89
CA LYS A 286 6.63 6.75 18.33
C LYS A 286 5.14 6.38 18.38
N GLN A 287 4.29 7.28 18.86
CA GLN A 287 2.84 7.07 18.86
C GLN A 287 2.25 6.98 17.45
N TYR A 288 2.70 7.84 16.53
CA TYR A 288 2.16 7.88 15.17
C TYR A 288 2.67 6.71 14.33
N ASN A 289 3.87 6.21 14.63
CA ASN A 289 4.46 5.02 14.02
C ASN A 289 3.61 3.76 14.20
N VAL A 290 2.78 3.65 15.24
CA VAL A 290 1.91 2.47 15.45
C VAL A 290 1.02 2.19 14.23
N PHE A 291 0.52 3.24 13.59
CA PHE A 291 -0.25 3.15 12.35
C PHE A 291 0.67 3.12 11.13
N TRP A 292 1.55 4.11 11.01
CA TRP A 292 2.35 4.31 9.80
C TRP A 292 3.33 3.18 9.54
N ALA A 293 3.87 2.52 10.57
CA ALA A 293 4.77 1.39 10.38
C ALA A 293 4.10 0.21 9.66
N LYS A 294 2.83 -0.06 9.97
CA LYS A 294 2.02 -1.08 9.27
C LYS A 294 1.69 -0.64 7.85
N TYR A 295 1.28 0.61 7.69
CA TYR A 295 0.96 1.18 6.38
C TYR A 295 2.17 1.07 5.44
N LEU A 296 3.34 1.50 5.92
CA LEU A 296 4.59 1.47 5.17
C LEU A 296 4.99 0.04 4.86
N MET A 297 4.91 -0.89 5.81
CA MET A 297 5.18 -2.31 5.54
C MET A 297 4.33 -2.87 4.40
N TYR A 298 3.01 -2.65 4.44
CA TYR A 298 2.12 -3.11 3.38
C TYR A 298 2.43 -2.45 2.04
N THR A 299 2.75 -1.15 2.03
CA THR A 299 3.20 -0.44 0.84
C THR A 299 4.49 -1.04 0.27
N TYR A 300 5.58 -1.10 1.04
CA TYR A 300 6.88 -1.52 0.52
C TYR A 300 6.83 -2.96 0.02
N PHE A 301 6.28 -3.87 0.82
CA PHE A 301 6.23 -5.29 0.47
C PHE A 301 5.43 -5.52 -0.81
N MET A 302 4.24 -4.91 -0.91
CA MET A 302 3.37 -5.11 -2.07
C MET A 302 3.88 -4.37 -3.31
N PHE A 303 4.40 -3.15 -3.17
CA PHE A 303 4.86 -2.38 -4.33
C PHE A 303 6.16 -2.94 -4.91
N VAL A 304 7.06 -3.49 -4.09
CA VAL A 304 8.22 -4.24 -4.61
C VAL A 304 7.75 -5.44 -5.42
N ALA A 305 6.79 -6.23 -4.92
CA ALA A 305 6.23 -7.35 -5.67
C ALA A 305 5.57 -6.90 -7.00
N ILE A 306 4.80 -5.80 -6.97
CA ILE A 306 4.17 -5.23 -8.18
C ILE A 306 5.23 -4.76 -9.17
N ILE A 307 6.30 -4.08 -8.72
CA ILE A 307 7.40 -3.62 -9.58
C ILE A 307 8.07 -4.82 -10.26
N CYS A 308 8.48 -5.83 -9.48
CA CYS A 308 9.14 -7.03 -10.01
C CYS A 308 8.26 -7.73 -11.04
N TYR A 309 7.00 -8.01 -10.67
CA TYR A 309 6.06 -8.70 -11.55
C TYR A 309 5.78 -7.89 -12.82
N SER A 310 5.44 -6.61 -12.70
CA SER A 310 5.03 -5.80 -13.84
C SER A 310 6.20 -5.46 -14.76
N THR A 311 7.40 -5.27 -14.21
CA THR A 311 8.63 -5.13 -15.02
C THR A 311 8.92 -6.42 -15.78
N PHE A 312 8.77 -7.58 -15.13
CA PHE A 312 8.94 -8.85 -15.81
C PHE A 312 7.97 -9.02 -16.99
N GLN A 313 6.68 -8.76 -16.75
CA GLN A 313 5.65 -8.82 -17.80
C GLN A 313 5.82 -7.76 -18.90
N ALA A 314 6.41 -6.62 -18.58
CA ALA A 314 6.66 -5.56 -19.56
C ALA A 314 7.81 -5.92 -20.50
N PHE A 315 8.92 -6.44 -19.98
CA PHE A 315 10.15 -6.61 -20.76
C PHE A 315 10.37 -8.02 -21.28
N PHE A 316 10.07 -9.07 -20.50
CA PHE A 316 10.55 -10.42 -20.79
C PHE A 316 9.49 -11.39 -21.32
N THR A 317 8.21 -10.99 -21.33
CA THR A 317 7.14 -11.84 -21.85
C THR A 317 6.63 -11.38 -23.21
N TYR A 318 6.33 -12.35 -24.08
CA TYR A 318 5.68 -12.12 -25.38
C TYR A 318 4.22 -11.68 -25.19
N ASN A 319 4.04 -10.37 -25.10
CA ASN A 319 2.76 -9.72 -24.88
C ASN A 319 2.47 -8.69 -25.96
N ARG A 320 1.17 -8.42 -26.21
CA ARG A 320 0.78 -7.29 -27.06
C ARG A 320 1.35 -5.98 -26.47
N THR A 321 1.75 -5.05 -27.33
CA THR A 321 2.37 -3.77 -26.94
C THR A 321 1.56 -3.02 -25.88
N LEU A 322 0.23 -3.04 -25.99
CA LEU A 322 -0.66 -2.41 -25.01
C LEU A 322 -0.49 -3.00 -23.60
N VAL A 323 -0.40 -4.32 -23.49
CA VAL A 323 -0.24 -5.02 -22.20
C VAL A 323 1.10 -4.63 -21.58
N ARG A 324 2.17 -4.63 -22.38
CA ARG A 324 3.51 -4.23 -21.95
C ARG A 324 3.53 -2.78 -21.46
N ALA A 325 2.88 -1.88 -22.20
CA ALA A 325 2.76 -0.47 -21.82
C ALA A 325 1.99 -0.28 -20.50
N VAL A 326 0.90 -1.04 -20.28
CA VAL A 326 0.15 -0.99 -19.02
C VAL A 326 0.98 -1.53 -17.86
N MET A 327 1.63 -2.69 -18.03
CA MET A 327 2.49 -3.28 -16.99
C MET A 327 3.67 -2.36 -16.64
N PHE A 328 4.32 -1.77 -17.64
CA PHE A 328 5.37 -0.78 -17.43
C PHE A 328 4.86 0.45 -16.67
N SER A 329 3.67 0.95 -17.03
CA SER A 329 3.04 2.08 -16.33
C SER A 329 2.75 1.76 -14.85
N LEU A 330 2.28 0.54 -14.55
CA LEU A 330 2.05 0.08 -13.17
C LEU A 330 3.36 -0.03 -12.37
N ALA A 331 4.45 -0.47 -13.00
CA ALA A 331 5.77 -0.52 -12.39
C ALA A 331 6.27 0.90 -12.05
N LEU A 332 6.20 1.83 -13.01
CA LEU A 332 6.58 3.23 -12.81
C LEU A 332 5.74 3.92 -11.73
N GLU A 333 4.43 3.70 -11.72
CA GLU A 333 3.52 4.23 -10.70
C GLU A 333 3.92 3.76 -9.30
N SER A 334 4.13 2.45 -9.14
CA SER A 334 4.52 1.84 -7.86
C SER A 334 5.89 2.33 -7.40
N ALA A 335 6.86 2.41 -8.31
CA ALA A 335 8.20 2.93 -8.03
C ALA A 335 8.15 4.40 -7.60
N TYR A 336 7.41 5.24 -8.33
CA TYR A 336 7.22 6.65 -7.99
C TYR A 336 6.68 6.83 -6.57
N LEU A 337 5.67 6.05 -6.20
CA LEU A 337 5.04 6.13 -4.88
C LEU A 337 6.00 5.71 -3.76
N ILE A 338 6.71 4.56 -3.90
CA ILE A 338 7.76 4.16 -2.96
C ILE A 338 8.81 5.26 -2.83
N THR A 339 9.30 5.81 -3.94
CA THR A 339 10.35 6.84 -3.94
C THR A 339 9.90 8.08 -3.17
N LYS A 340 8.67 8.56 -3.41
CA LYS A 340 8.16 9.76 -2.72
C LYS A 340 8.03 9.55 -1.21
N VAL A 341 7.55 8.39 -0.78
CA VAL A 341 7.47 8.02 0.63
C VAL A 341 8.84 7.94 1.26
N SER A 342 9.78 7.27 0.60
CA SER A 342 11.16 7.09 1.05
C SER A 342 11.85 8.43 1.26
N ILE A 343 11.73 9.35 0.30
CA ILE A 343 12.32 10.70 0.39
C ILE A 343 11.68 11.51 1.52
N ALA A 344 10.36 11.45 1.69
CA ALA A 344 9.67 12.18 2.75
C ALA A 344 10.11 11.70 4.15
N ALA A 345 10.13 10.38 4.36
CA ALA A 345 10.58 9.77 5.60
C ALA A 345 12.06 10.08 5.88
N SER A 346 12.94 9.93 4.88
CA SER A 346 14.36 10.15 5.06
C SER A 346 14.72 11.61 5.33
N ARG A 347 14.00 12.57 4.74
CA ARG A 347 14.23 14.00 5.04
C ARG A 347 13.91 14.32 6.49
N MET A 348 12.84 13.76 7.04
CA MET A 348 12.53 13.91 8.45
C MET A 348 13.60 13.24 9.33
N ALA A 349 14.01 12.02 9.00
CA ALA A 349 15.03 11.30 9.75
C ALA A 349 16.37 12.05 9.78
N ASN A 350 16.75 12.74 8.71
CA ASN A 350 17.97 13.54 8.67
C ASN A 350 17.94 14.72 9.65
N GLU A 351 16.84 15.48 9.73
CA GLU A 351 16.72 16.58 10.70
C GLU A 351 16.82 16.08 12.15
N LEU A 352 16.24 14.92 12.41
CA LEU A 352 16.29 14.26 13.72
C LEU A 352 17.69 13.73 14.06
N ARG A 353 18.40 13.17 13.07
CA ARG A 353 19.78 12.68 13.26
C ARG A 353 20.75 13.81 13.57
N MET A 354 20.58 15.01 13.01
CA MET A 354 21.43 16.16 13.35
C MET A 354 21.35 16.51 14.84
N PHE A 355 20.17 16.38 15.46
CA PHE A 355 19.98 16.56 16.89
C PHE A 355 20.54 15.39 17.71
N ILE A 356 20.23 14.15 17.31
CA ILE A 356 20.62 12.95 18.05
C ILE A 356 22.14 12.72 18.02
N GLN A 357 22.82 13.04 16.92
CA GLN A 357 24.28 13.01 16.85
C GLN A 357 24.93 14.01 17.82
N ARG A 358 24.26 15.11 18.16
CA ARG A 358 24.72 16.08 19.16
C ARG A 358 24.50 15.58 20.60
N LEU A 359 23.66 14.55 20.81
CA LEU A 359 23.30 14.02 22.14
C LEU A 359 23.65 12.53 22.33
N SER A 360 24.30 11.89 21.35
CA SER A 360 24.66 10.46 21.39
C SER A 360 23.49 9.51 21.68
N GLY A 361 22.28 9.85 21.21
CA GLY A 361 21.06 9.04 21.44
C GLY A 361 20.83 7.95 20.39
N PRO A 362 19.89 7.00 20.62
CA PRO A 362 19.47 6.01 19.62
C PRO A 362 18.74 6.70 18.45
N THR A 363 18.95 6.23 17.21
CA THR A 363 18.25 6.78 16.04
C THR A 363 16.73 6.60 16.20
N ILE A 364 15.97 7.66 15.93
CA ILE A 364 14.51 7.66 15.93
C ILE A 364 14.07 8.04 14.50
N GLY A 365 13.08 7.36 13.94
CA GLY A 365 12.59 7.59 12.58
C GLY A 365 11.24 6.93 12.29
N PHE A 366 10.82 6.93 11.03
CA PHE A 366 9.71 6.07 10.58
C PHE A 366 10.25 4.66 10.32
N TYR A 367 9.61 3.66 10.94
CA TYR A 367 10.03 2.26 10.83
C TYR A 367 9.03 1.44 10.06
N CYS A 368 9.52 0.37 9.45
CA CYS A 368 8.73 -0.67 8.82
C CYS A 368 8.57 -1.85 9.79
N LEU A 369 7.63 -1.76 10.75
CA LEU A 369 7.41 -2.76 11.82
C LEU A 369 8.71 -3.21 12.52
N ASP A 370 9.60 -2.27 12.81
CA ASP A 370 10.93 -2.50 13.40
C ASP A 370 11.90 -3.36 12.57
N LEU A 371 11.55 -3.77 11.34
CA LEU A 371 12.44 -4.48 10.42
C LEU A 371 13.57 -3.58 9.91
N PHE A 372 13.23 -2.34 9.55
CA PHE A 372 14.20 -1.34 9.11
C PHE A 372 13.66 0.09 9.31
N GLU A 373 14.58 1.02 9.52
CA GLU A 373 14.33 2.47 9.47
C GLU A 373 14.32 2.92 8.00
N ILE A 374 13.38 3.78 7.61
CA ILE A 374 13.35 4.31 6.25
C ILE A 374 14.35 5.46 6.13
N THR A 375 15.48 5.16 5.50
CA THR A 375 16.58 6.12 5.25
C THR A 375 16.93 6.16 3.77
N TYR A 376 17.71 7.16 3.35
CA TYR A 376 18.30 7.20 2.01
C TYR A 376 19.09 5.93 1.68
N SER A 377 19.82 5.37 2.67
CA SER A 377 20.59 4.15 2.50
C SER A 377 19.67 2.95 2.23
N THR A 378 18.64 2.75 3.05
CA THR A 378 17.66 1.66 2.86
C THR A 378 16.97 1.76 1.51
N TYR A 379 16.58 2.97 1.10
CA TYR A 379 15.99 3.19 -0.21
C TYR A 379 16.98 2.86 -1.34
N ALA A 380 18.23 3.30 -1.23
CA ALA A 380 19.27 2.98 -2.21
C ALA A 380 19.50 1.46 -2.30
N SER A 381 19.51 0.74 -1.17
CA SER A 381 19.61 -0.73 -1.15
C SER A 381 18.43 -1.40 -1.84
N ILE A 382 17.20 -0.91 -1.66
CA ILE A 382 16.02 -1.45 -2.36
C ILE A 382 16.14 -1.22 -3.87
N ILE A 383 16.55 -0.03 -4.31
CA ILE A 383 16.75 0.27 -5.73
C ILE A 383 17.88 -0.57 -6.33
N ALA A 384 18.99 -0.75 -5.60
CA ALA A 384 20.09 -1.60 -6.02
C ALA A 384 19.64 -3.07 -6.17
N ALA A 385 18.88 -3.60 -5.20
CA ALA A 385 18.34 -4.95 -5.27
C ALA A 385 17.36 -5.13 -6.43
N LEU A 386 16.49 -4.15 -6.69
CA LEU A 386 15.59 -4.16 -7.85
C LEU A 386 16.38 -4.14 -9.17
N GLY A 387 17.43 -3.31 -9.26
CA GLY A 387 18.32 -3.25 -10.42
C GLY A 387 19.10 -4.54 -10.64
N GLN A 388 19.67 -5.12 -9.58
CA GLN A 388 20.36 -6.41 -9.62
C GLN A 388 19.42 -7.53 -10.09
N ASN A 389 18.22 -7.63 -9.51
CA ASN A 389 17.23 -8.61 -9.94
C ASN A 389 16.84 -8.43 -11.40
N PHE A 390 16.68 -7.18 -11.86
CA PHE A 390 16.38 -6.91 -13.27
C PHE A 390 17.52 -7.37 -14.18
N LEU A 391 18.77 -7.02 -13.87
CA LEU A 391 19.93 -7.42 -14.66
C LEU A 391 20.14 -8.94 -14.66
N LEU A 392 19.95 -9.61 -13.53
CA LEU A 392 20.01 -11.08 -13.45
C LEU A 392 18.96 -11.73 -14.36
N ILE A 393 17.75 -11.16 -14.44
CA ILE A 393 16.72 -11.66 -15.36
C ILE A 393 17.12 -11.41 -16.81
N VAL A 394 17.71 -10.25 -17.13
CA VAL A 394 18.24 -9.96 -18.48
C VAL A 394 19.28 -11.02 -18.87
N ASP A 395 20.25 -11.26 -18.00
CA ASP A 395 21.32 -12.23 -18.24
C ASP A 395 20.76 -13.65 -18.39
N PHE A 396 19.81 -14.04 -17.54
CA PHE A 396 19.13 -15.34 -17.66
C PHE A 396 18.38 -15.49 -18.98
N VAL A 397 17.60 -14.48 -19.38
CA VAL A 397 16.85 -14.50 -20.64
C VAL A 397 17.78 -14.53 -21.85
N ARG A 398 18.90 -13.80 -21.78
CA ARG A 398 19.93 -13.80 -22.84
C ARG A 398 20.62 -15.15 -22.94
N SER A 399 21.11 -15.70 -21.82
CA SER A 399 21.76 -17.01 -21.78
C SER A 399 20.83 -18.12 -22.30
N TYR A 400 19.54 -18.03 -21.97
CA TYR A 400 18.55 -18.96 -22.51
C TYR A 400 18.33 -18.80 -24.02
N ALA A 401 18.33 -17.57 -24.54
CA ALA A 401 18.22 -17.33 -25.98
C ALA A 401 19.44 -17.88 -26.73
N GLU A 402 20.63 -17.70 -26.19
CA GLU A 402 21.89 -18.25 -26.72
C GLU A 402 21.85 -19.80 -26.72
N LEU A 403 21.43 -20.43 -25.62
CA LEU A 403 21.23 -21.89 -25.55
C LEU A 403 20.21 -22.40 -26.58
N LYS A 404 19.14 -21.63 -26.83
CA LYS A 404 18.13 -21.99 -27.82
C LYS A 404 18.68 -21.92 -29.25
N GLU A 405 19.53 -20.93 -29.55
CA GLU A 405 20.20 -20.83 -30.86
C GLU A 405 21.17 -21.99 -31.07
N GLU A 406 21.93 -22.39 -30.04
CA GLU A 406 22.80 -23.57 -30.07
C GLU A 406 22.00 -24.87 -30.24
N GLN A 407 20.86 -25.02 -29.56
CA GLN A 407 20.00 -26.20 -29.70
C GLN A 407 19.17 -26.22 -30.98
N SER A 408 18.83 -25.07 -31.57
CA SER A 408 18.15 -25.02 -32.88
C SER A 408 19.07 -25.42 -34.04
N GLN A 409 20.39 -25.48 -33.83
CA GLN A 409 21.34 -26.11 -34.75
C GLN A 409 21.42 -27.64 -34.57
N SER A 410 20.77 -28.22 -33.55
CA SER A 410 20.67 -29.66 -33.32
C SER A 410 19.19 -30.08 -33.25
N ASP A 411 18.60 -30.53 -34.37
CA ASP A 411 17.22 -31.02 -34.60
C ASP A 411 16.35 -31.49 -33.40
N LEU A 412 16.06 -30.62 -32.44
CA LEU A 412 15.11 -30.89 -31.34
C LEU A 412 14.33 -29.63 -30.97
N ASP A 413 13.03 -29.67 -31.24
CA ASP A 413 12.08 -28.56 -31.03
C ASP A 413 11.83 -28.29 -29.53
N ILE A 414 12.29 -27.14 -29.04
CA ILE A 414 12.00 -26.62 -27.68
C ILE A 414 11.15 -25.32 -27.73
N PRO A 415 9.89 -25.35 -28.21
CA PRO A 415 8.92 -24.30 -27.90
C PRO A 415 8.29 -24.43 -26.50
N GLN A 416 8.40 -25.58 -25.83
CA GLN A 416 7.61 -25.88 -24.64
C GLN A 416 8.07 -25.17 -23.35
N VAL A 417 9.34 -24.75 -23.23
CA VAL A 417 9.87 -24.32 -21.92
C VAL A 417 9.43 -22.92 -21.49
N PHE A 418 9.07 -22.01 -22.41
CA PHE A 418 8.48 -20.72 -22.01
C PHE A 418 7.04 -20.86 -21.55
N ASP A 419 6.31 -21.85 -22.08
CA ASP A 419 5.00 -22.26 -21.54
C ASP A 419 5.18 -23.05 -20.24
N VAL A 420 6.25 -23.83 -20.07
CA VAL A 420 6.59 -24.43 -18.77
C VAL A 420 6.93 -23.32 -17.76
N ILE A 421 7.82 -22.36 -17.98
CA ILE A 421 8.13 -21.35 -16.94
C ILE A 421 6.91 -20.47 -16.58
N THR A 422 5.96 -20.28 -17.51
CA THR A 422 4.73 -19.52 -17.24
C THR A 422 3.52 -20.36 -16.77
N ASN A 423 3.50 -21.67 -17.00
CA ASN A 423 2.45 -22.60 -16.50
C ASN A 423 2.93 -23.43 -15.28
N SER A 424 4.20 -23.83 -15.23
CA SER A 424 4.84 -24.63 -14.15
C SER A 424 5.12 -23.87 -12.86
N THR A 425 4.91 -22.55 -12.80
CA THR A 425 4.89 -21.88 -11.49
C THR A 425 3.62 -22.23 -10.69
N PHE A 426 2.61 -22.89 -11.27
CA PHE A 426 1.34 -23.18 -10.59
C PHE A 426 0.65 -24.53 -10.92
N ASP A 427 1.26 -25.45 -11.67
CA ASP A 427 0.72 -26.82 -11.79
C ASP A 427 1.06 -27.66 -10.54
N LEU A 428 0.29 -27.47 -9.47
CA LEU A 428 0.14 -28.46 -8.41
C LEU A 428 -0.95 -29.46 -8.83
N ASN A 429 -0.63 -30.39 -9.73
CA ASN A 429 -1.47 -31.56 -9.90
C ASN A 429 -1.22 -32.55 -8.76
N PRO A 430 -2.28 -33.10 -8.13
CA PRO A 430 -2.14 -34.06 -7.05
C PRO A 430 -1.57 -35.36 -7.60
N LEU A 431 -0.56 -35.90 -6.91
CA LEU A 431 0.01 -37.23 -7.11
C LEU A 431 -1.09 -38.28 -7.36
N SER A 432 -1.27 -38.68 -8.62
CA SER A 432 -1.89 -39.95 -8.95
C SER A 432 -0.86 -41.05 -8.67
N LEU A 433 -0.98 -41.68 -7.50
CA LEU A 433 -0.38 -42.98 -7.21
C LEU A 433 -1.02 -44.02 -8.12
N THR A 434 -0.46 -44.24 -9.31
CA THR A 434 -0.62 -45.48 -10.06
C THR A 434 0.55 -46.39 -9.77
N SER A 435 0.24 -47.45 -9.04
CA SER A 435 1.06 -48.63 -8.78
C SER A 435 1.75 -49.14 -10.04
N GLY A 436 3.08 -49.16 -10.03
CA GLY A 436 3.88 -49.86 -11.03
C GLY A 436 3.80 -51.37 -10.82
N SER A 437 3.36 -52.10 -11.84
CA SER A 437 3.54 -53.54 -11.98
C SER A 437 4.67 -53.80 -12.96
N LEU A 438 5.77 -54.41 -12.49
CA LEU A 438 6.82 -54.93 -13.35
C LEU A 438 7.50 -56.13 -12.67
N GLN A 439 7.15 -57.34 -13.12
CA GLN A 439 7.88 -58.61 -13.02
C GLN A 439 6.97 -59.69 -13.64
N GLY A 440 7.39 -60.60 -14.51
CA GLY A 440 8.70 -61.00 -15.03
C GLY A 440 8.46 -62.14 -16.04
N ALA A 441 9.44 -62.42 -16.89
CA ALA A 441 9.34 -63.30 -18.06
C ALA A 441 9.65 -64.78 -17.79
N LEU A 442 9.12 -65.65 -18.68
CA LEU A 442 9.52 -67.02 -19.13
C LEU A 442 9.22 -68.24 -18.22
N PRO A 443 9.17 -69.49 -18.75
CA PRO A 443 8.89 -70.00 -20.11
C PRO A 443 7.89 -71.20 -20.17
N GLU A 444 7.56 -71.62 -21.41
CA GLU A 444 7.10 -72.94 -21.91
C GLU A 444 6.54 -74.02 -20.95
N THR A 445 5.35 -74.55 -21.30
CA THR A 445 5.13 -76.01 -21.35
C THR A 445 3.89 -76.35 -22.19
N LEU A 446 4.09 -77.29 -23.12
CA LEU A 446 3.05 -78.04 -23.82
C LEU A 446 2.09 -78.73 -22.86
N THR A 447 0.81 -78.83 -23.22
CA THR A 447 0.03 -80.07 -23.12
C THR A 447 -1.22 -79.99 -23.98
N ASP A 448 -1.34 -80.96 -24.88
CA ASP A 448 -2.54 -81.33 -25.63
C ASP A 448 -3.72 -81.66 -24.71
N GLY A 449 -4.94 -81.51 -25.23
CA GLY A 449 -6.16 -81.98 -24.57
C GLY A 449 -7.43 -81.64 -25.34
N ASP A 450 -7.71 -82.41 -26.39
CA ASP A 450 -8.99 -82.54 -27.10
C ASP A 450 -10.22 -82.68 -26.18
N GLY A 451 -11.39 -82.26 -26.68
CA GLY A 451 -12.66 -82.68 -26.10
C GLY A 451 -13.91 -81.95 -26.57
N ASP A 452 -14.30 -82.19 -27.83
CA ASP A 452 -15.68 -81.98 -28.35
C ASP A 452 -16.76 -82.56 -27.42
N ARG A 453 -17.92 -81.88 -27.34
CA ARG A 453 -19.25 -82.42 -27.73
C ARG A 453 -20.41 -81.52 -27.30
N ASP A 454 -21.06 -80.93 -28.28
CA ASP A 454 -22.51 -80.66 -28.30
C ASP A 454 -23.09 -81.43 -29.50
N SER A 455 -23.97 -82.40 -29.26
CA SER A 455 -25.13 -82.74 -30.12
C SER A 455 -25.93 -83.94 -29.58
N ASP A 456 -27.23 -83.66 -29.42
CA ASP A 456 -28.40 -84.52 -29.54
C ASP A 456 -28.75 -85.60 -28.49
N SER A 457 -30.03 -85.53 -28.12
CA SER A 457 -30.93 -86.47 -27.40
C SER A 457 -30.81 -86.64 -25.89
#